data_AF-A0A6I7PZ79-F1
#
_entry.id   AF-A0A6I7PZ79-F1
#
_cell.length_a   1.000
_cell.length_b   1.000
_cell.length_c   1.000
_cell.angle_alpha   90.00
_cell.angle_beta   90.00
_cell.angle_gamma   90.00
#
_symmetry.space_group_name_H-M   'P 1'
#
loop_
_entity.id
_entity.type
_entity.pdbx_description
1 polymer ?
#
loop_
_entity_poly.entity_id
_entity_poly.type
_entity_poly.pdbx_seq_one_letter_code
_entity_poly.pdbx_strand_id
1 'polypeptide(L)'
;MSTDTSEKGLETLIMRHMTGTDGLVVASNTAAEAPAPYGGSGYIAGSPQDYDRAHALDVPQLFAFLRATQPEAFEKLGMAHPNDARDINRLKFLARLSGEIGKRGVIDVLRKGVAHGPLHFDLFYGTPSPGNAKAEALHARNRFSITRQLAYSTDETRRALDPARQGERSEAERPPVGVGA
;
A
#
# COMPACT_ATOMS: atom_id res chain seq x y z
N MET A 1 16.06 28.17 13.53
CA MET A 1 15.86 26.72 13.69
C MET A 1 16.49 26.04 12.50
N SER A 2 17.39 25.08 12.71
CA SER A 2 17.94 24.28 11.61
C SER A 2 16.89 23.24 11.22
N THR A 3 16.52 23.22 9.94
CA THR A 3 15.67 22.16 9.38
C THR A 3 16.47 20.86 9.38
N ASP A 4 15.87 19.79 9.91
CA ASP A 4 16.45 18.45 9.83
C ASP A 4 16.41 17.97 8.38
N THR A 5 17.58 17.92 7.73
CA THR A 5 17.75 17.47 6.35
C THR A 5 18.13 15.99 6.25
N SER A 6 18.07 15.23 7.36
CA SER A 6 18.21 13.77 7.30
C SER A 6 17.07 13.16 6.48
N GLU A 7 17.30 11.96 5.93
CA GLU A 7 16.27 11.18 5.22
C GLU A 7 15.01 11.00 6.08
N LYS A 8 15.22 10.64 7.36
CA LYS A 8 14.14 10.51 8.34
C LYS A 8 13.39 11.84 8.55
N GLY A 9 14.11 12.96 8.61
CA GLY A 9 13.54 14.29 8.70
C GLY A 9 12.67 14.62 7.50
N LEU A 10 13.17 14.36 6.29
CA LEU A 10 12.46 14.59 5.04
C LEU A 10 11.21 13.72 4.90
N GLU A 11 11.32 12.41 5.13
CA GLU A 11 10.18 11.49 5.11
C GLU A 11 9.08 11.90 6.11
N THR A 12 9.48 12.37 7.29
CA THR A 12 8.52 12.84 8.32
C THR A 12 7.79 14.09 7.85
N LEU A 13 8.48 15.02 7.19
CA LEU A 13 7.86 16.21 6.61
C LEU A 13 6.88 15.84 5.49
N ILE A 14 7.27 14.91 4.61
CA ILE A 14 6.41 14.41 3.53
C ILE A 14 5.16 13.75 4.12
N MET A 15 5.33 12.83 5.08
CA MET A 15 4.18 12.16 5.70
C MET A 15 3.24 13.13 6.38
N ARG A 16 3.78 14.08 7.13
CA ARG A 16 2.98 15.10 7.81
C ARG A 16 2.22 15.97 6.81
N HIS A 17 2.86 16.33 5.70
CA HIS A 17 2.22 17.09 4.64
C HIS A 17 1.13 16.29 3.91
N MET A 18 1.34 14.99 3.70
CA MET A 18 0.42 14.15 2.92
C MET A 18 -0.77 13.64 3.76
N THR A 19 -0.50 13.25 5.00
CA THR A 19 -1.45 12.54 5.88
C THR A 19 -1.85 13.30 7.12
N GLY A 20 -1.25 14.47 7.39
CA GLY A 20 -1.44 15.19 8.65
C GLY A 20 -0.77 14.52 9.86
N THR A 21 -0.17 13.34 9.70
CA THR A 21 0.52 12.57 10.75
C THR A 21 1.98 12.29 10.37
N ASP A 22 2.83 12.00 11.34
CA ASP A 22 4.23 11.64 11.08
C ASP A 22 4.43 10.23 10.49
N GLY A 23 3.35 9.43 10.47
CA GLY A 23 3.34 8.04 10.02
C GLY A 23 4.15 7.09 10.91
N LEU A 24 4.55 7.52 12.13
CA LEU A 24 5.38 6.72 13.04
C LEU A 24 4.60 5.70 13.85
N VAL A 25 3.30 5.93 14.06
CA VAL A 25 2.41 5.03 14.80
C VAL A 25 1.12 4.84 14.01
N VAL A 26 1.10 3.86 13.11
CA VAL A 26 -0.12 3.43 12.41
C VAL A 26 -0.49 2.04 12.93
N ALA A 27 -1.66 1.93 13.57
CA ALA A 27 -2.18 0.66 14.04
C ALA A 27 -2.40 -0.30 12.86
N SER A 28 -1.96 -1.56 13.00
CA SER A 28 -2.19 -2.59 11.99
C SER A 28 -3.64 -3.09 11.99
N ASN A 29 -4.04 -3.73 10.90
CA ASN A 29 -5.39 -4.23 10.61
C ASN A 29 -6.50 -3.18 10.73
N THR A 30 -6.13 -1.90 10.66
CA THR A 30 -7.06 -0.80 10.82
C THR A 30 -7.03 0.03 9.55
N ALA A 31 -8.13 0.05 8.81
CA ALA A 31 -8.27 0.99 7.71
C ALA A 31 -8.41 2.40 8.30
N ALA A 32 -7.30 3.11 8.46
CA ALA A 32 -7.31 4.48 8.98
C ALA A 32 -8.29 5.34 8.17
N GLU A 33 -9.13 6.12 8.84
CA GLU A 33 -10.00 7.07 8.16
C GLU A 33 -9.16 8.19 7.53
N ALA A 34 -9.66 8.79 6.45
CA ALA A 34 -9.02 9.95 5.88
C ALA A 34 -8.93 11.04 6.96
N PRO A 35 -7.73 11.63 7.20
CA PRO A 35 -7.58 12.68 8.20
C PRO A 35 -8.53 13.84 7.89
N ALA A 36 -8.99 14.53 8.94
CA ALA A 36 -9.85 15.69 8.82
C ALA A 36 -9.25 16.73 7.84
N PRO A 37 -10.06 17.51 7.10
CA PRO A 37 -9.62 18.38 6.00
C PRO A 37 -8.61 19.48 6.36
N TYR A 38 -8.27 19.61 7.65
CA TYR A 38 -7.28 20.55 8.17
C TYR A 38 -5.88 19.93 8.37
N GLY A 39 -5.69 18.64 8.08
CA GLY A 39 -4.40 17.96 8.14
C GLY A 39 -4.17 17.05 6.93
N GLY A 40 -3.10 17.30 6.18
CA GLY A 40 -2.71 16.47 5.04
C GLY A 40 -3.30 16.91 3.69
N SER A 41 -2.80 16.33 2.59
CA SER A 41 -3.30 16.53 1.22
C SER A 41 -4.40 15.52 0.83
N GLY A 42 -5.00 14.84 1.81
CA GLY A 42 -6.06 13.85 1.61
C GLY A 42 -5.58 12.40 1.53
N TYR A 43 -4.30 12.12 1.84
CA TYR A 43 -3.78 10.75 1.90
C TYR A 43 -3.97 10.13 3.28
N ILE A 44 -4.14 8.81 3.28
CA ILE A 44 -4.27 7.99 4.48
C ILE A 44 -2.89 7.44 4.83
N ALA A 45 -2.49 7.54 6.10
CA ALA A 45 -1.29 6.86 6.57
C ALA A 45 -1.55 5.34 6.61
N GLY A 46 -0.81 4.59 5.79
CA GLY A 46 -0.84 3.13 5.78
C GLY A 46 0.17 2.52 6.75
N SER A 47 -0.13 1.32 7.23
CA SER A 47 0.80 0.56 8.08
C SER A 47 1.65 -0.37 7.23
N PRO A 48 2.99 -0.38 7.37
CA PRO A 48 3.85 -1.37 6.71
C PRO A 48 3.50 -2.82 7.04
N GLN A 49 2.84 -3.07 8.17
CA GLN A 49 2.43 -4.41 8.61
C GLN A 49 1.22 -4.94 7.83
N ASP A 50 0.43 -4.03 7.27
CA ASP A 50 -0.81 -4.34 6.55
C ASP A 50 -0.56 -4.65 5.06
N TYR A 51 0.68 -4.44 4.62
CA TYR A 51 1.11 -4.72 3.26
C TYR A 51 1.37 -6.23 3.07
N ASP A 52 0.49 -6.87 2.32
CA ASP A 52 0.61 -8.26 1.92
C ASP A 52 1.64 -8.36 0.78
N ARG A 53 2.87 -8.72 1.14
CA ARG A 53 4.01 -8.83 0.20
C ARG A 53 3.78 -9.86 -0.90
N ALA A 54 3.07 -10.94 -0.61
CA ALA A 54 2.82 -11.99 -1.59
C ALA A 54 1.93 -11.49 -2.73
N HIS A 55 1.02 -10.55 -2.42
CA HIS A 55 0.09 -9.99 -3.40
C HIS A 55 0.43 -8.55 -3.80
N ALA A 56 1.42 -7.92 -3.15
CA ALA A 56 1.80 -6.53 -3.30
C ALA A 56 0.63 -5.54 -3.07
N LEU A 57 -0.17 -5.79 -2.02
CA LEU A 57 -1.39 -5.03 -1.75
C LEU A 57 -1.49 -4.62 -0.28
N ASP A 58 -2.02 -3.42 -0.04
CA ASP A 58 -2.52 -2.99 1.26
C ASP A 58 -3.96 -3.52 1.43
N VAL A 59 -4.09 -4.68 2.09
CA VAL A 59 -5.34 -5.45 2.13
C VAL A 59 -6.42 -4.78 2.98
N PRO A 60 -6.12 -4.23 4.18
CA PRO A 60 -7.11 -3.50 4.96
C PRO A 60 -7.70 -2.30 4.20
N GLN A 61 -6.87 -1.54 3.48
CA GLN A 61 -7.35 -0.41 2.68
C GLN A 61 -8.21 -0.87 1.50
N LEU A 62 -7.80 -1.92 0.80
CA LEU A 62 -8.59 -2.52 -0.28
C LEU A 62 -9.96 -3.00 0.21
N PHE A 63 -10.01 -3.73 1.31
CA PHE A 63 -11.27 -4.28 1.82
C PHE A 63 -12.18 -3.21 2.39
N ALA A 64 -11.62 -2.17 3.01
CA ALA A 64 -12.40 -1.00 3.42
C ALA A 64 -13.02 -0.28 2.22
N PHE A 65 -12.27 -0.13 1.12
CA PHE A 65 -12.80 0.45 -0.12
C PHE A 65 -13.94 -0.39 -0.71
N LEU A 66 -13.75 -1.70 -0.82
CA LEU A 66 -14.76 -2.60 -1.40
C LEU A 66 -16.04 -2.67 -0.54
N ARG A 67 -15.91 -2.69 0.79
CA ARG A 67 -17.08 -2.63 1.69
C ARG A 67 -17.83 -1.31 1.58
N ALA A 68 -17.12 -0.19 1.43
CA ALA A 68 -17.73 1.13 1.35
C ALA A 68 -18.41 1.39 0.00
N THR A 69 -17.93 0.79 -1.09
CA THR A 69 -18.39 1.08 -2.46
C THR A 69 -19.28 -0.01 -3.04
N GLN A 70 -19.00 -1.27 -2.74
CA GLN A 70 -19.61 -2.45 -3.36
C GLN A 70 -19.94 -3.54 -2.31
N PRO A 71 -20.71 -3.23 -1.23
CA PRO A 71 -20.94 -4.13 -0.11
C PRO A 71 -21.58 -5.46 -0.53
N GLU A 72 -22.57 -5.44 -1.43
CA GLU A 72 -23.27 -6.65 -1.88
C GLU A 72 -22.34 -7.61 -2.64
N ALA A 73 -21.44 -7.07 -3.48
CA ALA A 73 -20.46 -7.88 -4.20
C ALA A 73 -19.39 -8.42 -3.24
N PHE A 74 -18.98 -7.62 -2.26
CA PHE A 74 -18.02 -8.01 -1.24
C PHE A 74 -18.56 -9.15 -0.35
N GLU A 75 -19.83 -9.09 0.06
CA GLU A 75 -20.48 -10.16 0.84
C GLU A 75 -20.52 -11.48 0.08
N LYS A 76 -20.77 -11.43 -1.24
CA LYS A 76 -20.80 -12.61 -2.12
C LYS A 76 -19.42 -13.29 -2.29
N LEU A 77 -18.32 -12.67 -1.85
CA LEU A 77 -17.03 -13.34 -1.77
C LEU A 77 -17.03 -14.45 -0.70
N GLY A 78 -17.99 -14.44 0.23
CA GLY A 78 -18.16 -15.51 1.22
C GLY A 78 -16.94 -15.69 2.13
N MET A 79 -16.21 -14.61 2.42
CA MET A 79 -15.10 -14.64 3.37
C MET A 79 -15.66 -14.79 4.78
N ALA A 80 -15.33 -15.89 5.46
CA ALA A 80 -15.77 -16.13 6.83
C ALA A 80 -15.05 -15.17 7.79
N HIS A 81 -13.76 -14.95 7.55
CA HIS A 81 -12.94 -14.05 8.33
C HIS A 81 -12.05 -13.20 7.40
N PRO A 82 -12.55 -12.04 6.91
CA PRO A 82 -11.80 -11.20 5.98
C PRO A 82 -10.46 -10.68 6.52
N ASN A 83 -10.31 -10.63 7.85
CA ASN A 83 -9.07 -10.23 8.53
C ASN A 83 -8.15 -11.42 8.84
N ASP A 84 -8.61 -12.66 8.62
CA ASP A 84 -7.75 -13.84 8.74
C ASP A 84 -6.98 -14.04 7.44
N ALA A 85 -5.66 -13.91 7.51
CA ALA A 85 -4.77 -14.12 6.36
C ALA A 85 -4.87 -15.54 5.77
N ARG A 86 -5.38 -16.52 6.53
CA ARG A 86 -5.52 -17.92 6.12
C ARG A 86 -6.88 -18.24 5.48
N ASP A 87 -7.81 -17.28 5.45
CA ASP A 87 -9.11 -17.48 4.80
C ASP A 87 -8.91 -17.79 3.30
N ILE A 88 -9.44 -18.94 2.87
CA ILE A 88 -9.22 -19.46 1.51
C ILE A 88 -9.87 -18.54 0.46
N ASN A 89 -11.02 -17.94 0.76
CA ASN A 89 -11.73 -17.05 -0.16
C ASN A 89 -11.00 -15.71 -0.27
N ARG A 90 -10.47 -15.19 0.84
CA ARG A 90 -9.53 -14.06 0.85
C ARG A 90 -8.33 -14.33 -0.07
N LEU A 91 -7.64 -15.45 0.13
CA LEU A 91 -6.45 -15.80 -0.65
C LEU A 91 -6.76 -15.96 -2.15
N LYS A 92 -7.87 -16.62 -2.50
CA LYS A 92 -8.29 -16.75 -3.91
C LYS A 92 -8.58 -15.40 -4.57
N PHE A 93 -9.24 -14.50 -3.86
CA PHE A 93 -9.54 -13.17 -4.37
C PHE A 93 -8.26 -12.35 -4.58
N LEU A 94 -7.37 -12.33 -3.59
CA LEU A 94 -6.10 -11.59 -3.68
C LEU A 94 -5.17 -12.17 -4.76
N ALA A 95 -5.08 -13.49 -4.88
CA ALA A 95 -4.32 -14.13 -5.94
C ALA A 95 -4.87 -13.79 -7.34
N ARG A 96 -6.20 -13.74 -7.48
CA ARG A 96 -6.85 -13.31 -8.72
C ARG A 96 -6.50 -11.85 -9.04
N LEU A 97 -6.62 -10.96 -8.07
CA LEU A 97 -6.34 -9.53 -8.25
C LEU A 97 -4.87 -9.30 -8.60
N SER A 98 -3.95 -9.86 -7.82
CA SER A 98 -2.51 -9.77 -8.07
C SER A 98 -2.13 -10.34 -9.46
N GLY A 99 -2.71 -11.49 -9.85
CA GLY A 99 -2.51 -12.06 -11.17
C GLY A 99 -3.02 -11.18 -12.31
N GLU A 100 -4.14 -10.48 -12.12
CA GLU A 100 -4.69 -9.56 -13.12
C GLU A 100 -3.86 -8.27 -13.22
N ILE A 101 -3.36 -7.77 -12.09
CA ILE A 101 -2.40 -6.66 -12.06
C ILE A 101 -1.11 -7.04 -12.78
N GLY A 102 -0.57 -8.24 -12.53
CA GLY A 102 0.65 -8.71 -13.20
C GLY A 102 0.49 -8.90 -14.71
N LYS A 103 -0.71 -9.25 -15.18
CA LYS A 103 -0.99 -9.49 -16.61
C LYS A 103 -1.35 -8.24 -17.39
N ARG A 104 -2.21 -7.38 -16.83
CA ARG A 104 -2.78 -6.20 -17.52
C ARG A 104 -2.14 -4.89 -17.09
N GLY A 105 -1.43 -4.89 -15.97
CA GLY A 105 -0.88 -3.70 -15.33
C GLY A 105 -1.88 -3.02 -14.40
N VAL A 106 -1.35 -2.25 -13.43
CA VAL A 106 -2.14 -1.55 -12.41
C VAL A 106 -3.15 -0.58 -13.04
N ILE A 107 -2.73 0.20 -14.04
CA ILE A 107 -3.59 1.22 -14.66
C ILE A 107 -4.80 0.59 -15.36
N ASP A 108 -4.61 -0.53 -16.07
CA ASP A 108 -5.71 -1.21 -16.75
C ASP A 108 -6.71 -1.77 -15.73
N VAL A 109 -6.20 -2.40 -14.68
CA VAL A 109 -7.02 -2.96 -13.59
C VAL A 109 -7.79 -1.88 -12.84
N LEU A 110 -7.19 -0.70 -12.58
CA LEU A 110 -7.91 0.42 -11.97
C LEU A 110 -9.01 0.97 -12.89
N ARG A 111 -8.79 1.01 -14.21
CA ARG A 111 -9.76 1.54 -15.17
C ARG A 111 -10.89 0.59 -15.51
N LYS A 112 -10.63 -0.72 -15.56
CA LYS A 112 -11.57 -1.74 -16.02
C LYS A 112 -12.06 -2.67 -14.92
N GLY A 113 -11.52 -2.55 -13.72
CA GLY A 113 -11.82 -3.46 -12.61
C GLY A 113 -11.28 -4.88 -12.82
N VAL A 114 -11.76 -5.76 -11.94
CA VAL A 114 -11.40 -7.18 -11.92
C VAL A 114 -12.63 -8.07 -11.85
N ALA A 115 -12.66 -9.11 -12.67
CA ALA A 115 -13.66 -10.17 -12.59
C ALA A 115 -13.18 -11.31 -11.68
N HIS A 116 -14.05 -11.73 -10.76
CA HIS A 116 -13.86 -12.87 -9.89
C HIS A 116 -15.09 -13.78 -9.95
N GLY A 117 -15.05 -14.80 -10.80
CA GLY A 117 -16.22 -15.64 -11.09
C GLY A 117 -17.36 -14.81 -11.70
N PRO A 118 -18.60 -14.87 -11.16
CA PRO A 118 -19.72 -14.07 -11.64
C PRO A 118 -19.69 -12.61 -11.16
N LEU A 119 -18.73 -12.25 -10.29
CA LEU A 119 -18.64 -10.93 -9.69
C LEU A 119 -17.66 -10.04 -10.47
N HIS A 120 -17.95 -8.75 -10.51
CA HIS A 120 -17.07 -7.71 -11.01
C HIS A 120 -16.81 -6.69 -9.91
N PHE A 121 -15.56 -6.25 -9.77
CA PHE A 121 -15.14 -5.27 -8.79
C PHE A 121 -14.45 -4.10 -9.48
N ASP A 122 -15.04 -2.92 -9.34
CA ASP A 122 -14.38 -1.66 -9.63
C ASP A 122 -13.37 -1.35 -8.53
N LEU A 123 -12.20 -0.80 -8.89
CA LEU A 123 -11.13 -0.50 -7.93
C LEU A 123 -10.82 1.00 -7.84
N PHE A 124 -11.49 1.81 -8.66
CA PHE A 124 -11.32 3.25 -8.69
C PHE A 124 -12.54 3.90 -9.36
N TYR A 125 -13.04 4.98 -8.78
CA TYR A 125 -14.08 5.80 -9.38
C TYR A 125 -13.49 7.12 -9.87
N GLY A 126 -13.48 7.36 -11.18
CA GLY A 126 -12.94 8.59 -11.78
C GLY A 126 -13.74 9.84 -11.40
N THR A 127 -13.23 11.01 -11.80
CA THR A 127 -13.92 12.29 -11.58
C THR A 127 -15.35 12.21 -12.11
N PRO A 128 -16.36 12.49 -11.27
CA PRO A 128 -17.76 12.36 -11.66
C PRO A 128 -18.14 13.45 -12.67
N SER A 129 -19.04 13.11 -13.58
CA SER A 129 -19.71 14.12 -14.40
C SER A 129 -20.63 14.98 -13.52
N PRO A 130 -20.71 16.31 -13.77
CA PRO A 130 -21.56 17.20 -12.99
C PRO A 130 -23.01 16.70 -12.90
N GLY A 131 -23.56 16.65 -11.69
CA GLY A 131 -24.95 16.26 -11.45
C GLY A 131 -25.17 14.76 -11.22
N ASN A 132 -24.12 13.94 -11.23
CA ASN A 132 -24.23 12.53 -10.84
C ASN A 132 -23.84 12.36 -9.36
N ALA A 133 -24.81 12.58 -8.47
CA ALA A 133 -24.62 12.48 -7.02
C ALA A 133 -24.09 11.10 -6.57
N LYS A 134 -24.45 10.01 -7.27
CA LYS A 134 -23.94 8.67 -6.96
C LYS A 134 -22.45 8.54 -7.31
N ALA A 135 -22.05 9.03 -8.49
CA ALA A 135 -20.66 9.02 -8.90
C ALA A 135 -19.81 9.93 -8.00
N GLU A 136 -20.33 11.09 -7.58
CA GLU A 136 -19.70 11.97 -6.60
C GLU A 136 -19.47 11.26 -5.26
N ALA A 137 -20.49 10.58 -4.74
CA ALA A 137 -20.39 9.83 -3.51
C ALA A 137 -19.34 8.69 -3.61
N LEU A 138 -19.31 7.94 -4.71
CA LEU A 138 -18.35 6.85 -4.92
C LEU A 138 -16.92 7.37 -5.14
N HIS A 139 -16.76 8.47 -5.88
CA HIS A 139 -15.48 9.13 -6.07
C HIS A 139 -14.87 9.61 -4.75
N ALA A 140 -15.70 10.17 -3.86
CA ALA A 140 -15.27 10.59 -2.53
C ALA A 140 -14.86 9.42 -1.61
N ARG A 141 -15.19 8.17 -1.97
CA ARG A 141 -14.76 6.96 -1.26
C ARG A 141 -13.45 6.38 -1.77
N ASN A 142 -12.86 6.92 -2.83
CA ASN A 142 -11.53 6.51 -3.28
C ASN A 142 -10.52 6.65 -2.13
N ARG A 143 -9.67 5.62 -1.98
CA ARG A 143 -8.68 5.57 -0.90
C ARG A 143 -7.29 5.69 -1.49
N PHE A 144 -6.58 6.74 -1.10
CA PHE A 144 -5.17 6.94 -1.43
C PHE A 144 -4.37 6.81 -0.15
N SER A 145 -3.67 5.69 0.02
CA SER A 145 -2.78 5.49 1.16
C SER A 145 -1.32 5.70 0.77
N ILE A 146 -0.53 6.15 1.73
CA ILE A 146 0.92 6.24 1.63
C ILE A 146 1.53 5.51 2.83
N THR A 147 2.59 4.74 2.58
CA THR A 147 3.29 3.94 3.59
C THR A 147 4.77 4.24 3.50
N ARG A 148 5.40 4.60 4.63
CA ARG A 148 6.73 5.22 4.65
C ARG A 148 7.84 4.31 4.14
N GLN A 149 7.79 3.03 4.50
CA GLN A 149 8.78 2.04 4.11
C GLN A 149 8.11 0.68 3.98
N LEU A 150 8.31 0.02 2.84
CA LEU A 150 7.86 -1.35 2.61
C LEU A 150 9.09 -2.26 2.56
N ALA A 151 9.15 -3.28 3.42
CA ALA A 151 10.15 -4.32 3.23
C ALA A 151 9.76 -5.13 1.98
N TYR A 152 10.56 -5.02 0.93
CA TYR A 152 10.27 -5.58 -0.39
C TYR A 152 10.53 -7.10 -0.49
N SER A 153 11.38 -7.66 0.37
CA SER A 153 11.76 -9.08 0.32
C SER A 153 10.82 -9.97 1.13
N THR A 154 10.38 -11.09 0.53
CA THR A 154 9.73 -12.23 1.20
C THR A 154 10.74 -13.20 1.82
N ASP A 155 12.00 -13.11 1.40
CA ASP A 155 13.14 -13.81 1.99
C ASP A 155 13.69 -12.91 3.11
N GLU A 156 13.59 -13.37 4.36
CA GLU A 156 13.94 -12.60 5.58
C GLU A 156 15.41 -12.15 5.64
N THR A 157 16.24 -12.44 4.64
CA THR A 157 17.67 -12.15 4.70
C THR A 157 18.17 -10.96 3.87
N ARG A 158 17.38 -10.32 2.99
CA ARG A 158 17.94 -9.22 2.17
C ARG A 158 17.02 -8.02 1.95
N ARG A 159 17.31 -6.99 2.75
CA ARG A 159 17.45 -5.56 2.42
C ARG A 159 16.18 -4.81 1.98
N ALA A 160 15.85 -3.77 2.75
CA ALA A 160 15.09 -2.64 2.25
C ALA A 160 15.80 -2.07 1.02
N LEU A 161 15.05 -1.88 -0.07
CA LEU A 161 15.55 -1.29 -1.30
C LEU A 161 15.33 0.22 -1.18
N ASP A 162 16.35 0.90 -0.68
CA ASP A 162 16.48 2.35 -0.67
C ASP A 162 17.14 2.79 -1.99
N PRO A 163 16.51 3.65 -2.82
CA PRO A 163 17.09 4.15 -4.06
C PRO A 163 18.32 5.08 -3.86
N ALA A 164 18.78 5.33 -2.64
CA ALA A 164 19.93 6.22 -2.37
C ALA A 164 21.29 5.56 -2.14
N ARG A 165 21.43 4.22 -2.16
CA ARG A 165 22.71 3.58 -1.78
C ARG A 165 23.42 2.86 -2.93
N GLN A 166 24.04 3.63 -3.82
CA GLN A 166 25.05 3.14 -4.76
C GLN A 166 26.37 3.89 -4.51
N GLY A 167 27.19 3.38 -3.58
CA GLY A 167 28.50 3.97 -3.34
C GLY A 167 29.12 3.62 -2.00
N GLU A 168 29.43 2.34 -1.77
CA GLU A 168 30.48 1.95 -0.83
C GLU A 168 30.90 0.51 -1.21
N ARG A 169 31.90 0.42 -2.09
CA ARG A 169 32.60 -0.85 -2.34
C ARG A 169 33.44 -1.15 -1.11
N SER A 170 33.25 -2.33 -0.54
CA SER A 170 34.10 -2.88 0.52
C SER A 170 35.48 -3.21 -0.04
N GLU A 171 36.46 -2.35 0.24
CA GLU A 171 37.88 -2.68 0.14
C GLU A 171 38.28 -3.43 1.42
N ALA A 172 38.14 -4.75 1.39
CA ALA A 172 38.55 -5.61 2.50
C ALA A 172 38.96 -6.99 2.00
N GLU A 173 40.01 -7.05 1.18
CA GLU A 173 40.85 -8.25 1.08
C GLU A 173 42.23 -7.86 0.53
N ARG A 174 43.14 -7.48 1.42
CA ARG A 174 44.58 -7.58 1.18
C ARG A 174 45.19 -8.35 2.35
N PRO A 175 45.80 -9.52 2.12
CA PRO A 175 46.47 -10.25 3.19
C PRO A 175 47.75 -9.51 3.62
N PRO A 176 48.21 -9.69 4.87
CA PRO A 176 49.38 -9.01 5.38
C PRO A 176 50.64 -9.51 4.67
N VAL A 177 51.47 -8.56 4.21
CA VAL A 177 52.83 -8.81 3.75
C VAL A 177 53.65 -9.25 4.96
N GLY A 178 54.01 -10.53 5.01
CA GLY A 178 54.96 -11.06 5.99
C GLY A 178 56.34 -10.47 5.77
N VAL A 179 56.86 -9.77 6.77
CA VAL A 179 58.23 -9.27 6.84
C VAL A 179 59.07 -10.27 7.63
N GLY A 180 60.03 -10.91 6.94
CA GLY A 180 61.38 -11.22 7.39
C GLY A 180 61.62 -12.27 8.48
N ALA A 181 62.33 -13.33 8.13
CA ALA A 181 63.73 -13.57 8.53
C ALA A 181 64.37 -14.64 7.64
#